data_AF-A0A355BJ77-F1
#
_entry.id   AF-A0A355BJ77-F1
#
_cell.length_a   1.000
_cell.length_b   1.000
_cell.length_c   1.000
_cell.angle_alpha   90.00
_cell.angle_beta   90.00
_cell.angle_gamma   90.00
#
_symmetry.space_group_name_H-M   'P 1'
#
loop_
_entity.id
_entity.type
_entity.pdbx_description
1 polymer ?
#
loop_
_entity_poly.entity_id
_entity_poly.type
_entity_poly.pdbx_seq_one_letter_code
_entity_poly.pdbx_strand_id
1 'polypeptide(L)'
;GISSVFFASTLGAGVALSAISVLVYQGAITLGAKWVAKCLSAAMLSEMNAVGGILVVAIGLGLLEIKKIRVGNLLPAILVAAI
;
A
#
# COMPACT_ATOMS: atom_id res chain seq x y z
N GLY A 1 3.86 -3.98 -8.91
CA GLY A 1 4.56 -2.87 -9.58
C GLY A 1 6.06 -3.07 -9.52
N ILE A 2 6.72 -2.62 -8.47
CA ILE A 2 8.18 -2.74 -8.36
C ILE A 2 8.58 -4.17 -7.96
N SER A 3 7.89 -4.76 -6.97
CA SER A 3 8.13 -6.15 -6.54
C SER A 3 7.91 -7.19 -7.65
N SER A 4 7.05 -6.90 -8.65
CA SER A 4 6.81 -7.80 -9.78
C SER A 4 8.01 -7.94 -10.71
N VAL A 5 8.94 -6.98 -10.72
CA VAL A 5 10.20 -7.11 -11.48
C VAL A 5 11.07 -8.22 -10.88
N PHE A 6 11.20 -8.22 -9.55
CA PHE A 6 11.93 -9.27 -8.83
C PHE A 6 11.22 -10.63 -8.93
N PHE A 7 9.89 -10.64 -8.82
CA PHE A 7 9.11 -11.87 -8.98
C PHE A 7 9.10 -12.38 -10.42
N ALA A 8 9.19 -11.54 -11.45
CA ALA A 8 9.27 -12.00 -12.84
C ALA A 8 10.57 -12.76 -13.12
N SER A 9 11.67 -12.40 -12.45
CA SER A 9 12.94 -13.12 -12.53
C SER A 9 12.86 -14.53 -11.91
N THR A 10 12.05 -14.71 -10.86
CA THR A 10 11.93 -15.98 -10.12
C THR A 10 10.75 -16.85 -10.56
N LEU A 11 9.61 -16.25 -10.88
CA LEU A 11 8.35 -16.91 -11.26
C LEU A 11 8.06 -16.84 -12.76
N GLY A 12 8.90 -16.15 -13.54
CA GLY A 12 8.85 -16.10 -15.00
C GLY A 12 7.67 -15.29 -15.58
N ALA A 13 7.30 -15.62 -16.81
CA ALA A 13 6.25 -14.93 -17.58
C ALA A 13 4.85 -14.99 -16.92
N GLY A 14 4.63 -15.90 -15.97
CA GLY A 14 3.38 -16.01 -15.21
C GLY A 14 3.03 -14.76 -14.41
N VAL A 15 4.01 -13.90 -14.08
CA VAL A 15 3.76 -12.61 -13.43
C VAL A 15 2.97 -11.66 -14.31
N ALA A 16 3.07 -11.76 -15.64
CA ALA A 16 2.26 -10.94 -16.55
C ALA A 16 0.76 -11.23 -16.41
N LEU A 17 0.38 -12.50 -16.16
CA LEU A 17 -1.02 -12.88 -15.93
C LEU A 17 -1.58 -12.28 -14.62
N SER A 18 -0.72 -11.99 -13.63
CA SER A 18 -1.14 -11.32 -12.39
C SER A 18 -1.66 -9.90 -12.60
N ALA A 19 -1.36 -9.28 -13.75
CA ALA A 19 -1.87 -7.97 -14.09
C ALA A 19 -3.39 -7.89 -14.06
N ILE A 20 -4.09 -8.98 -14.43
CA ILE A 20 -5.56 -9.04 -14.39
C ILE A 20 -6.05 -8.96 -12.94
N SER A 21 -5.51 -9.79 -12.04
CA SER A 21 -5.86 -9.77 -10.62
C SER A 21 -5.53 -8.42 -9.98
N VAL A 22 -4.36 -7.85 -10.29
CA VAL A 22 -3.94 -6.53 -9.79
C VAL A 22 -4.89 -5.45 -10.30
N LEU A 23 -5.29 -5.49 -11.56
CA LEU A 23 -6.22 -4.53 -12.14
C LEU A 23 -7.61 -4.61 -11.49
N VAL A 24 -8.10 -5.82 -11.19
CA VAL A 24 -9.36 -6.00 -10.47
C VAL A 24 -9.25 -5.44 -9.05
N TYR A 25 -8.23 -5.84 -8.28
CA TYR A 25 -8.09 -5.40 -6.89
C TYR A 25 -7.76 -3.91 -6.76
N GLN A 26 -6.68 -3.45 -7.38
CA GLN A 26 -6.31 -2.03 -7.32
C GLN A 26 -7.32 -1.14 -8.03
N GLY A 27 -7.90 -1.60 -9.15
CA GLY A 27 -8.91 -0.84 -9.88
C GLY A 27 -10.20 -0.67 -9.07
N ALA A 28 -10.72 -1.74 -8.46
CA ALA A 28 -11.90 -1.67 -7.60
C ALA A 28 -11.66 -0.77 -6.38
N ILE A 29 -10.50 -0.90 -5.72
CA ILE A 29 -10.13 -0.04 -4.59
C ILE A 29 -10.04 1.42 -5.03
N THR A 30 -9.39 1.71 -6.15
CA THR A 30 -9.22 3.08 -6.66
C THR A 30 -10.56 3.71 -7.02
N LEU A 31 -11.45 2.96 -7.70
CA LEU A 31 -12.80 3.42 -8.03
C LEU A 31 -13.64 3.68 -6.77
N GLY A 32 -13.59 2.78 -5.79
CA GLY A 32 -14.26 2.93 -4.50
C GLY A 32 -13.73 4.11 -3.69
N ALA A 33 -12.41 4.33 -3.71
CA ALA A 33 -11.77 5.44 -3.02
C ALA A 33 -12.26 6.81 -3.51
N LYS A 34 -12.65 6.96 -4.79
CA LYS A 34 -13.23 8.22 -5.29
C LYS A 34 -14.55 8.59 -4.61
N TRP A 35 -15.33 7.61 -4.18
CA TRP A 35 -16.58 7.83 -3.44
C TRP A 35 -16.29 8.18 -1.98
N VAL A 36 -15.34 7.47 -1.36
CA VAL A 36 -14.93 7.71 0.03
C VAL A 36 -14.23 9.05 0.19
N ALA A 37 -13.39 9.46 -0.78
CA ALA A 37 -12.67 10.72 -0.76
C ALA A 37 -13.57 11.97 -0.67
N LYS A 38 -14.85 11.88 -1.06
CA LYS A 38 -15.82 12.98 -0.88
C LYS A 38 -16.18 13.23 0.58
N CYS A 39 -15.97 12.25 1.45
CA CYS A 39 -16.23 12.33 2.89
C CYS A 39 -14.99 12.79 3.68
N LEU A 40 -13.81 12.84 3.05
CA LEU A 40 -12.56 13.21 3.72
C LEU A 40 -12.17 14.67 3.41
N SER A 41 -11.70 15.36 4.45
CA SER A 41 -11.08 16.69 4.31
C SER A 41 -9.67 16.57 3.72
N ALA A 42 -9.21 17.64 3.06
CA ALA A 42 -7.84 17.73 2.54
C ALA A 42 -6.77 17.52 3.64
N ALA A 43 -7.05 17.98 4.87
CA ALA A 43 -6.18 17.78 6.01
C ALA A 43 -6.06 16.29 6.39
N MET A 44 -7.17 15.58 6.49
CA MET A 44 -7.19 14.13 6.78
C MET A 44 -6.46 13.33 5.71
N LEU A 45 -6.63 13.67 4.43
CA LEU A 45 -5.88 13.02 3.35
C LEU A 45 -4.36 13.21 3.49
N SER A 46 -3.92 14.41 3.89
CA SER A 46 -2.51 14.71 4.10
C SER A 46 -1.92 13.88 5.23
N GLU A 47 -2.61 13.81 6.38
CA GLU A 47 -2.17 13.01 7.53
C GLU A 47 -2.15 11.51 7.21
N MET A 48 -3.19 10.99 6.56
CA MET A 48 -3.24 9.59 6.12
C MET A 48 -2.10 9.25 5.15
N ASN A 49 -1.77 10.14 4.21
CA ASN A 49 -0.65 9.95 3.29
C ASN A 49 0.70 10.00 4.00
N ALA A 50 0.88 10.89 4.99
CA ALA A 50 2.08 10.98 5.79
C ALA A 50 2.32 9.70 6.61
N VAL A 51 1.29 9.22 7.31
CA VAL A 51 1.35 7.96 8.07
C VAL A 51 1.56 6.77 7.13
N GLY A 52 0.84 6.72 6.01
CA GLY A 52 1.02 5.69 5.00
C GLY A 52 2.45 5.62 4.45
N GLY A 53 3.05 6.76 4.13
CA GLY A 53 4.43 6.85 3.67
C GLY A 53 5.44 6.32 4.69
N ILE A 54 5.29 6.68 5.96
CA ILE A 54 6.14 6.18 7.05
C ILE A 54 5.99 4.66 7.21
N LEU A 55 4.77 4.12 7.10
CA LEU A 55 4.55 2.68 7.16
C LEU A 55 5.21 1.94 5.99
N VAL A 56 5.19 2.50 4.77
CA VAL A 56 5.90 1.92 3.61
C VAL A 56 7.41 1.90 3.85
N VAL A 57 7.99 2.97 4.41
CA VAL A 57 9.40 3.00 4.79
C VAL A 57 9.71 1.93 5.85
N ALA A 58 8.85 1.76 6.84
CA ALA A 58 9.00 0.72 7.86
C ALA A 58 8.96 -0.71 7.27
N ILE A 59 8.13 -0.95 6.25
CA ILE A 59 8.12 -2.22 5.50
C ILE A 59 9.46 -2.42 4.79
N GLY A 60 9.96 -1.38 4.11
CA GLY A 60 11.27 -1.41 3.44
C GLY A 60 12.43 -1.75 4.39
N LEU A 61 12.45 -1.13 5.58
CA LEU A 61 13.45 -1.44 6.62
C LEU A 61 13.35 -2.89 7.12
N GLY A 62 12.14 -3.44 7.19
CA GLY A 62 11.91 -4.85 7.52
C GLY A 62 12.40 -5.81 6.44
N LEU A 63 12.20 -5.46 5.17
CA LEU A 63 12.67 -6.24 4.01
C LEU A 63 14.20 -6.23 3.88
N LEU A 64 14.85 -5.11 4.20
CA LEU A 64 16.31 -4.97 4.22
C LEU A 64 16.96 -5.65 5.44
N GLU A 65 16.16 -6.26 6.32
CA GLU A 65 16.58 -6.86 7.60
C GLU A 65 17.39 -5.94 8.54
N ILE A 66 17.41 -4.63 8.28
CA ILE A 66 18.06 -3.63 9.14
C ILE A 66 17.34 -3.55 10.49
N LYS A 67 15.99 -3.49 10.46
CA LYS A 67 15.17 -3.44 11.67
C LYS A 67 13.78 -4.02 11.41
N LYS A 68 13.44 -5.11 12.11
CA LYS A 68 12.12 -5.74 12.03
C LYS A 68 11.10 -4.94 12.83
N ILE A 69 10.40 -4.03 12.14
CA ILE A 69 9.27 -3.28 12.68
C ILE A 69 7.99 -4.09 12.40
N ARG A 70 7.16 -4.32 13.42
CA ARG A 70 5.85 -4.99 13.26
C ARG A 70 4.83 -4.02 12.66
N VAL A 71 4.99 -3.69 11.38
CA VAL A 71 4.16 -2.69 10.68
C VAL A 71 2.68 -3.05 10.73
N GLY A 72 2.34 -4.35 10.75
CA GLY A 72 0.97 -4.83 10.93
C GLY A 72 0.28 -4.31 12.20
N ASN A 73 1.03 -4.16 13.30
CA ASN A 73 0.49 -3.61 14.56
C ASN A 73 0.31 -2.09 14.51
N LEU A 74 0.95 -1.42 13.55
CA LEU A 74 0.88 0.03 13.36
C LEU A 74 -0.19 0.43 12.32
N LEU A 75 -0.85 -0.53 11.67
CA LEU A 75 -1.98 -0.27 10.76
C LEU A 75 -3.11 0.56 11.39
N PRO A 76 -3.48 0.40 12.69
CA PRO A 76 -4.48 1.25 13.33
C PRO A 76 -4.14 2.74 13.34
N ALA A 77 -2.85 3.11 13.19
CA ALA A 77 -2.44 4.51 13.13
C ALA A 77 -3.05 5.26 11.94
N ILE A 78 -3.37 4.56 10.84
CA ILE A 78 -4.05 5.17 9.68
C ILE A 78 -5.48 5.59 10.05
N LEU A 79 -6.18 4.80 10.88
CA LEU A 79 -7.52 5.14 11.35
C LEU A 79 -7.48 6.33 12.30
N VAL A 80 -6.46 6.41 13.16
CA VAL A 80 -6.24 7.54 14.07
C VAL A 80 -5.91 8.82 13.29
N ALA A 81 -5.15 8.73 12.20
CA ALA A 81 -4.85 9.88 11.33
C ALA A 81 -6.03 10.33 10.46
N ALA A 82 -7.05 9.49 10.33
CA ALA A 82 -8.26 9.77 9.55
C ALA A 82 -9.39 10.42 10.39
N ILE A 83 -9.20 10.55 11.70
CA ILE A 83 -10.12 11.19 12.67
C ILE A 83 -9.60 12.58 12.97
#